data_AF-A0A965BU17-F1
#
_entry.id   AF-A0A965BU17-F1
#
_cell.length_a   1.000
_cell.length_b   1.000
_cell.length_c   1.000
_cell.angle_alpha   90.00
_cell.angle_beta   90.00
_cell.angle_gamma   90.00
#
_symmetry.space_group_name_H-M   'P 1'
#
loop_
_entity.id
_entity.type
_entity.pdbx_description
1 polymer ?
#
loop_
_entity_poly.entity_id
_entity_poly.type
_entity_poly.pdbx_seq_one_letter_code
_entity_poly.pdbx_strand_id
1 'polypeptide(L)'
;MDQAFIPAIFMRGGSSKGVFFHKRDLPTDRAVQDAIFLSVLGSTRMRQALLALGFPLSWWLTSSVTLPAWFWLAPLFAALLVYPVHSWRDAPLFPTPLQALIKLPHKAPLKAGSIVFDAGCGLGDGLKALKLAYPMATFWGVDASWPLRWLAALRCPWARIWHGDIWTLSWRQCDMVYFFQRPESMPRAAQKAFDELKPGAWLVSLEFEARDIVPVAVIEGKDSR
;
A
#
# COMPACT_ATOMS: atom_id res chain seq x y z
N MET A 1 10.55 -32.82 -16.97
CA MET A 1 9.61 -31.69 -16.86
C MET A 1 10.20 -30.59 -17.71
N ASP A 2 9.73 -30.46 -18.94
CA ASP A 2 10.23 -29.43 -19.86
C ASP A 2 9.61 -28.09 -19.49
N GLN A 3 10.47 -27.13 -19.18
CA GLN A 3 10.08 -25.77 -18.84
C GLN A 3 9.84 -25.00 -20.15
N ALA A 4 8.57 -24.87 -20.55
CA ALA A 4 8.20 -24.12 -21.76
C ALA A 4 8.12 -22.62 -21.46
N PHE A 5 8.77 -21.80 -22.28
CA PHE A 5 8.69 -20.34 -22.20
C PHE A 5 7.61 -19.83 -23.14
N ILE A 6 6.56 -19.21 -22.60
CA ILE A 6 5.45 -18.66 -23.38
C ILE A 6 5.51 -17.12 -23.30
N PRO A 7 5.69 -16.41 -24.43
CA PRO A 7 5.62 -14.96 -24.47
C PRO A 7 4.29 -14.43 -23.95
N ALA A 8 4.36 -13.48 -23.02
CA ALA A 8 3.19 -12.84 -22.44
C ALA A 8 3.48 -11.36 -22.14
N ILE A 9 2.44 -10.55 -22.14
CA ILE A 9 2.51 -9.12 -21.84
C ILE A 9 1.60 -8.81 -20.66
N PHE A 10 2.14 -8.10 -19.67
CA PHE A 10 1.31 -7.48 -18.65
C PHE A 10 0.73 -6.19 -19.19
N MET A 11 -0.60 -6.12 -19.32
CA MET A 11 -1.29 -4.87 -19.67
C MET A 11 -2.08 -4.35 -18.47
N ARG A 12 -2.05 -3.04 -18.28
CA ARG A 12 -2.83 -2.31 -17.26
C ARG A 12 -3.92 -1.50 -17.96
N GLY A 13 -5.19 -1.81 -17.65
CA GLY A 13 -6.35 -1.01 -18.01
C GLY A 13 -6.91 -0.31 -16.78
N GLY A 14 -6.50 0.94 -16.53
CA GLY A 14 -6.90 1.68 -15.32
C GLY A 14 -6.40 1.02 -14.02
N SER A 15 -7.34 0.63 -13.15
CA SER A 15 -7.03 -0.08 -11.88
C SER A 15 -6.83 -1.58 -12.06
N SER A 16 -7.14 -2.14 -13.23
CA SER A 16 -7.02 -3.57 -13.51
C SER A 16 -5.74 -3.91 -14.25
N LYS A 17 -5.15 -5.06 -13.91
CA LYS A 17 -3.97 -5.63 -14.57
C LYS A 17 -4.25 -7.06 -14.98
N GLY A 18 -3.79 -7.43 -16.16
CA GLY A 18 -3.93 -8.77 -16.70
C GLY A 18 -2.68 -9.20 -17.45
N VAL A 19 -2.42 -10.51 -17.45
CA VAL A 19 -1.43 -11.12 -18.33
C VAL A 19 -2.15 -11.53 -19.61
N PHE A 20 -1.65 -11.03 -20.73
CA PHE A 20 -2.18 -11.29 -22.05
C PHE A 20 -1.20 -12.18 -22.82
N PHE A 21 -1.74 -13.24 -23.39
CA PHE A 21 -1.01 -14.16 -24.25
C PHE A 21 -1.45 -13.94 -25.68
N HIS A 22 -0.52 -13.99 -26.62
CA HIS A 22 -0.90 -14.02 -28.02
C HIS A 22 -1.39 -15.44 -28.37
N LYS A 23 -2.55 -15.57 -29.01
CA LYS A 23 -3.15 -16.90 -29.34
C LYS A 23 -2.19 -17.82 -30.10
N ARG A 24 -1.36 -17.25 -30.98
CA ARG A 24 -0.33 -17.94 -31.78
C ARG A 24 0.73 -18.65 -30.92
N ASP A 25 0.97 -18.18 -29.70
CA ASP A 25 2.01 -18.68 -28.80
C ASP A 25 1.47 -19.69 -27.78
N LEU A 26 0.15 -19.90 -27.75
CA LEU A 26 -0.50 -20.85 -26.84
C LEU A 26 -0.57 -22.25 -27.47
N PRO A 27 -0.40 -23.32 -26.67
CA PRO A 27 -0.63 -24.69 -27.12
C PRO A 27 -2.05 -24.87 -27.67
N THR A 28 -2.23 -25.70 -28.69
CA THR A 28 -3.55 -25.96 -29.29
C THR A 28 -4.49 -26.72 -28.34
N ASP A 29 -3.93 -27.47 -27.39
CA ASP A 29 -4.67 -28.22 -26.38
C ASP A 29 -5.27 -27.28 -25.32
N ARG A 30 -6.59 -27.39 -25.15
CA ARG A 30 -7.36 -26.59 -24.21
C ARG A 30 -7.03 -26.91 -22.75
N ALA A 31 -6.75 -28.16 -22.41
CA ALA A 31 -6.39 -28.54 -21.04
C ALA A 31 -5.08 -27.89 -20.61
N VAL A 32 -4.11 -27.78 -21.53
CA VAL A 32 -2.84 -27.11 -21.30
C VAL A 32 -3.02 -25.60 -21.20
N GLN A 33 -3.87 -25.00 -22.03
CA GLN A 33 -4.23 -23.57 -21.91
C GLN A 33 -4.85 -23.26 -20.54
N ASP A 34 -5.80 -24.08 -20.08
CA ASP A 34 -6.47 -23.89 -18.79
C ASP A 34 -5.45 -23.96 -17.63
N ALA A 35 -4.51 -24.91 -17.67
CA ALA A 35 -3.43 -24.99 -16.69
C ALA A 35 -2.52 -23.75 -16.70
N ILE A 36 -2.16 -23.24 -17.87
CA ILE A 36 -1.39 -21.99 -18.02
C ILE A 36 -2.17 -20.82 -17.42
N PHE A 37 -3.44 -20.65 -17.79
CA PHE A 37 -4.27 -19.54 -17.29
C PHE A 37 -4.49 -19.61 -15.78
N LEU A 38 -4.75 -20.79 -15.23
CA LEU A 38 -4.91 -21.00 -13.79
C LEU A 38 -3.62 -20.71 -13.03
N SER A 39 -2.46 -21.11 -13.56
CA SER A 39 -1.16 -20.82 -12.95
C SER A 39 -0.89 -19.31 -12.86
N VAL A 40 -1.42 -18.53 -13.81
CA VAL A 40 -1.24 -17.08 -13.90
C VAL A 40 -2.24 -16.34 -13.01
N LEU A 41 -3.50 -16.76 -12.98
CA LEU A 41 -4.58 -16.13 -12.19
C LEU A 41 -4.40 -16.33 -10.67
N GLY A 42 -3.81 -17.46 -10.26
CA GLY A 42 -3.57 -17.86 -8.87
C GLY A 42 -2.10 -17.77 -8.44
N SER A 43 -1.27 -16.92 -9.05
CA SER A 43 0.19 -16.97 -8.85
C SER A 43 0.69 -16.58 -7.45
N THR A 44 -0.13 -15.93 -6.61
CA THR A 44 0.26 -15.55 -5.24
C THR A 44 -0.17 -16.61 -4.22
N ARG A 45 0.72 -16.98 -3.30
CA ARG A 45 0.43 -17.93 -2.20
C ARG A 45 -0.84 -17.57 -1.42
N MET A 46 -1.13 -16.28 -1.28
CA MET A 46 -2.34 -15.79 -0.63
C MET A 46 -3.62 -16.09 -1.43
N ARG A 47 -3.62 -15.88 -2.75
CA ARG A 47 -4.75 -16.28 -3.60
C ARG A 47 -4.95 -17.79 -3.61
N GLN A 48 -3.86 -18.56 -3.66
CA GLN A 48 -3.94 -20.02 -3.61
C GLN A 48 -4.56 -20.49 -2.30
N ALA A 49 -4.12 -19.94 -1.17
CA ALA A 49 -4.70 -20.24 0.14
C ALA A 49 -6.19 -19.85 0.21
N LEU A 50 -6.56 -18.66 -0.29
CA LEU A 50 -7.97 -18.22 -0.31
C LEU A 50 -8.85 -19.11 -1.20
N LEU A 51 -8.38 -19.53 -2.37
CA LEU A 51 -9.12 -20.43 -3.25
C LEU A 51 -9.24 -21.84 -2.66
N ALA A 52 -8.16 -22.36 -2.09
CA ALA A 52 -8.13 -23.70 -1.49
C ALA A 52 -8.93 -23.80 -0.19
N LEU A 53 -8.89 -22.76 0.65
CA LEU A 53 -9.54 -22.77 1.97
C LEU A 53 -10.92 -22.09 1.95
N GLY A 54 -11.19 -21.21 0.98
CA GLY A 54 -12.42 -20.43 0.93
C GLY A 54 -13.67 -21.30 0.83
N PHE A 55 -13.68 -22.27 -0.09
CA PHE A 55 -14.83 -23.17 -0.28
C PHE A 55 -15.06 -24.11 0.93
N PRO A 56 -14.04 -24.82 1.47
CA PRO A 56 -14.22 -25.63 2.67
C PRO A 56 -14.70 -24.83 3.89
N LEU A 57 -14.14 -23.62 4.11
CA LEU A 57 -14.58 -22.75 5.22
C LEU A 57 -16.00 -22.23 5.01
N SER A 58 -16.37 -21.79 3.80
CA SER A 58 -17.71 -21.31 3.52
C SER A 58 -18.74 -22.43 3.67
N TRP A 59 -18.42 -23.63 3.18
CA TRP A 59 -19.27 -24.80 3.34
C TRP A 59 -19.46 -25.14 4.82
N TRP A 60 -18.37 -25.25 5.59
CA TRP A 60 -18.44 -25.58 7.02
C TRP A 60 -19.22 -24.54 7.85
N LEU A 61 -19.02 -23.24 7.57
CA LEU A 61 -19.73 -22.16 8.27
C LEU A 61 -21.24 -22.16 7.96
N THR A 62 -21.62 -22.46 6.71
CA THR A 62 -23.02 -22.43 6.26
C THR A 62 -23.78 -23.72 6.54
N SER A 63 -23.09 -24.87 6.58
CA SER A 63 -23.72 -26.18 6.82
C SER A 63 -23.99 -26.47 8.30
N SER A 64 -23.33 -25.76 9.20
CA SER A 64 -23.24 -26.15 10.62
C SER A 64 -23.87 -25.15 11.59
N VAL A 65 -24.23 -23.95 11.11
CA VAL A 65 -24.66 -22.84 11.98
C VAL A 65 -25.79 -22.04 11.35
N THR A 66 -26.96 -22.00 12.00
CA THR A 66 -28.00 -21.01 11.71
C THR A 66 -27.62 -19.70 12.41
N LEU A 67 -26.98 -18.79 11.67
CA LEU A 67 -26.59 -17.49 12.21
C LEU A 67 -27.80 -16.53 12.18
N PRO A 68 -28.08 -15.82 13.30
CA PRO A 68 -29.06 -14.74 13.28
C PRO A 68 -28.72 -13.68 12.22
N ALA A 69 -29.73 -13.07 11.61
CA ALA A 69 -29.53 -12.11 10.52
C ALA A 69 -28.59 -10.94 10.87
N TRP A 70 -28.55 -10.51 12.14
CA TRP A 70 -27.68 -9.42 12.59
C TRP A 70 -26.18 -9.80 12.55
N PHE A 71 -25.82 -11.07 12.51
CA PHE A 71 -24.41 -11.49 12.41
C PHE A 71 -23.75 -11.00 11.11
N TRP A 72 -24.54 -10.80 10.05
CA TRP A 72 -24.07 -10.21 8.80
C TRP A 72 -23.67 -8.73 8.92
N LEU A 73 -23.96 -8.07 10.05
CA LEU A 73 -23.42 -6.75 10.36
C LEU A 73 -21.96 -6.81 10.84
N ALA A 74 -21.45 -7.97 11.26
CA ALA A 74 -20.06 -8.12 11.70
C ALA A 74 -19.02 -7.75 10.62
N PRO A 75 -19.10 -8.22 9.36
CA PRO A 75 -18.17 -7.78 8.31
C PRO A 75 -18.29 -6.28 8.02
N LEU A 76 -19.49 -5.70 8.11
CA LEU A 76 -19.69 -4.25 7.98
C LEU A 76 -18.98 -3.50 9.11
N PHE A 77 -19.14 -3.95 10.36
CA PHE A 77 -18.46 -3.36 11.51
C PHE A 77 -16.94 -3.49 11.40
N ALA A 78 -16.43 -4.65 10.99
CA ALA A 78 -15.00 -4.86 10.74
C ALA A 78 -14.47 -3.91 9.64
N ALA A 79 -15.23 -3.72 8.56
CA ALA A 79 -14.88 -2.76 7.52
C ALA A 79 -14.83 -1.31 8.05
N LEU A 80 -15.79 -0.93 8.90
CA LEU A 80 -15.82 0.41 9.53
C LEU A 80 -14.68 0.61 10.54
N LEU A 81 -14.20 -0.45 11.19
CA LEU A 81 -13.03 -0.37 12.07
C LEU A 81 -11.72 -0.15 11.29
N VAL A 82 -11.57 -0.84 10.16
CA VAL A 82 -10.39 -0.69 9.28
C VAL A 82 -10.46 0.61 8.48
N TYR A 83 -11.65 1.05 8.09
CA TYR A 83 -11.87 2.21 7.24
C TYR A 83 -12.97 3.12 7.83
N PRO A 84 -12.64 3.89 8.89
CA PRO A 84 -13.62 4.73 9.58
C PRO A 84 -14.12 5.86 8.67
N VAL A 85 -15.36 6.30 8.89
CA VAL A 85 -16.09 7.22 7.99
C VAL A 85 -15.33 8.53 7.72
N HIS A 86 -14.62 9.05 8.71
CA HIS A 86 -13.87 10.30 8.56
C HIS A 86 -12.66 10.16 7.61
N SER A 87 -12.15 8.95 7.40
CA SER A 87 -11.04 8.64 6.49
C SER A 87 -11.47 8.17 5.11
N TRP A 88 -12.76 8.24 4.78
CA TRP A 88 -13.24 7.86 3.45
C TRP A 88 -12.69 8.70 2.30
N ARG A 89 -12.21 9.91 2.63
CA ARG A 89 -11.48 10.79 1.70
C ARG A 89 -10.01 10.45 1.58
N ASP A 90 -9.45 9.69 2.52
CA ASP A 90 -8.07 9.24 2.50
C ASP A 90 -7.92 7.99 1.62
N ALA A 91 -6.69 7.61 1.28
CA ALA A 91 -6.45 6.45 0.42
C ALA A 91 -6.87 5.14 1.11
N PRO A 92 -7.37 4.15 0.34
CA PRO A 92 -7.48 2.78 0.81
C PRO A 92 -6.10 2.23 1.15
N LEU A 93 -6.05 1.15 1.95
CA LEU A 93 -4.81 0.51 2.33
C LEU A 93 -4.09 -0.09 1.10
N PHE A 94 -3.04 0.59 0.64
CA PHE A 94 -2.14 0.12 -0.41
C PHE A 94 -0.72 0.02 0.15
N PRO A 95 -0.12 -1.18 0.20
CA PRO A 95 1.21 -1.34 0.76
C PRO A 95 2.26 -0.70 -0.16
N THR A 96 3.13 0.13 0.42
CA THR A 96 4.33 0.62 -0.29
C THR A 96 5.28 -0.55 -0.52
N PRO A 97 5.75 -0.81 -1.76
CA PRO A 97 6.75 -1.85 -2.00
C PRO A 97 8.05 -1.54 -1.24
N LEU A 98 8.64 -2.55 -0.60
CA LEU A 98 9.79 -2.37 0.31
C LEU A 98 10.97 -1.61 -0.33
N GLN A 99 11.20 -1.81 -1.62
CA GLN A 99 12.32 -1.20 -2.36
C GLN A 99 11.93 0.08 -3.11
N ALA A 100 10.67 0.53 -3.03
CA ALA A 100 10.18 1.68 -3.80
C ALA A 100 10.98 2.96 -3.51
N LEU A 101 11.45 3.12 -2.27
CA LEU A 101 12.08 4.36 -1.80
C LEU A 101 13.62 4.29 -1.75
N ILE A 102 14.24 3.21 -2.23
CA ILE A 102 15.68 2.97 -2.06
C ILE A 102 16.56 4.05 -2.72
N LYS A 103 16.06 4.69 -3.80
CA LYS A 103 16.76 5.76 -4.52
C LYS A 103 16.51 7.15 -3.94
N LEU A 104 15.54 7.28 -3.03
CA LEU A 104 15.10 8.56 -2.47
C LEU A 104 16.25 9.35 -1.79
N PRO A 105 17.18 8.72 -1.04
CA PRO A 105 18.27 9.45 -0.38
C PRO A 105 19.20 10.21 -1.34
N HIS A 106 19.27 9.82 -2.62
CA HIS A 106 20.07 10.52 -3.62
C HIS A 106 19.49 11.89 -4.01
N LYS A 107 18.19 12.10 -3.81
CA LYS A 107 17.49 13.34 -4.18
C LYS A 107 17.01 14.13 -2.97
N ALA A 108 16.65 13.44 -1.89
CA ALA A 108 16.19 14.03 -0.64
C ALA A 108 17.09 13.59 0.53
N PRO A 109 18.37 14.01 0.57
CA PRO A 109 19.30 13.58 1.62
C PRO A 109 18.84 14.07 2.99
N LEU A 110 18.99 13.21 3.99
CA LEU A 110 18.67 13.49 5.39
C LEU A 110 19.91 13.32 6.27
N LYS A 111 19.97 14.07 7.37
CA LYS A 111 21.02 13.93 8.37
C LYS A 111 20.72 12.71 9.25
N ALA A 112 21.76 12.15 9.88
CA ALA A 112 21.56 11.12 10.88
C ALA A 112 20.68 11.66 12.03
N GLY A 113 19.72 10.85 12.48
CA GLY A 113 18.76 11.24 13.51
C GLY A 113 17.56 12.06 13.01
N SER A 114 17.49 12.43 11.73
CA SER A 114 16.34 13.14 11.15
C SER A 114 15.02 12.42 11.40
N ILE A 115 13.95 13.18 11.61
CA ILE A 115 12.61 12.66 11.86
C ILE A 115 11.86 12.52 10.54
N VAL A 116 11.52 11.28 10.20
CA VAL A 116 10.74 10.90 9.02
C VAL A 116 9.35 10.47 9.45
N PHE A 117 8.33 11.13 8.92
CA PHE A 117 6.93 10.90 9.24
C PHE A 117 6.18 10.24 8.09
N ASP A 118 5.50 9.12 8.35
CA ASP A 118 4.61 8.42 7.42
C ASP A 118 3.15 8.83 7.67
N ALA A 119 2.59 9.66 6.77
CA ALA A 119 1.27 10.26 6.89
C ALA A 119 0.17 9.32 6.36
N GLY A 120 -0.30 8.43 7.24
CA GLY A 120 -1.26 7.36 6.91
C GLY A 120 -0.54 6.03 6.76
N CYS A 121 0.10 5.58 7.84
CA CYS A 121 1.09 4.50 7.78
C CYS A 121 0.48 3.11 7.53
N GLY A 122 -0.84 2.92 7.65
CA GLY A 122 -1.52 1.67 7.39
C GLY A 122 -0.97 0.54 8.26
N LEU A 123 -0.47 -0.53 7.63
CA LEU A 123 0.20 -1.67 8.31
C LEU A 123 1.72 -1.45 8.51
N GLY A 124 2.23 -0.25 8.21
CA GLY A 124 3.63 0.14 8.35
C GLY A 124 4.55 -0.29 7.19
N ASP A 125 4.00 -0.59 6.02
CA ASP A 125 4.83 -0.97 4.86
C ASP A 125 5.62 0.24 4.31
N GLY A 126 5.04 1.44 4.35
CA GLY A 126 5.73 2.71 4.07
C GLY A 126 6.90 2.94 5.03
N LEU A 127 6.63 2.88 6.34
CA LEU A 127 7.66 2.90 7.39
C LEU A 127 8.82 1.93 7.08
N LYS A 128 8.55 0.66 6.75
CA LYS A 128 9.61 -0.32 6.44
C LYS A 128 10.45 0.09 5.23
N ALA A 129 9.82 0.57 4.16
CA ALA A 129 10.51 1.07 2.98
C ALA A 129 11.38 2.30 3.32
N LEU A 130 10.86 3.22 4.14
CA LEU A 130 11.59 4.39 4.63
C LEU A 130 12.77 4.00 5.53
N LYS A 131 12.62 2.99 6.40
CA LYS A 131 13.70 2.47 7.24
C LYS A 131 14.82 1.84 6.41
N LEU A 132 14.47 1.15 5.33
CA LEU A 132 15.45 0.62 4.39
C LEU A 132 16.22 1.74 3.68
N ALA A 133 15.54 2.82 3.29
CA ALA A 133 16.16 3.96 2.61
C ALA A 133 16.99 4.87 3.55
N TYR A 134 16.52 5.09 4.79
CA TYR A 134 17.12 6.00 5.77
C TYR A 134 17.41 5.28 7.10
N PRO A 135 18.37 4.33 7.14
CA PRO A 135 18.60 3.48 8.31
C PRO A 135 18.91 4.25 9.60
N MET A 136 19.48 5.45 9.48
CA MET A 136 19.86 6.31 10.61
C MET A 136 18.79 7.33 11.03
N ALA A 137 17.61 7.34 10.41
CA ALA A 137 16.52 8.24 10.78
C ALA A 137 15.68 7.69 11.94
N THR A 138 14.91 8.60 12.56
CA THR A 138 13.85 8.27 13.52
C THR A 138 12.51 8.28 12.79
N PHE A 139 11.64 7.32 13.09
CA PHE A 139 10.43 7.10 12.31
C PHE A 139 9.15 7.28 13.11
N TRP A 140 8.29 8.12 12.57
CA TRP A 140 7.00 8.49 13.11
C TRP A 140 5.91 8.08 12.13
N GLY A 141 4.77 7.62 12.62
CA GLY A 141 3.64 7.24 11.78
C GLY A 141 2.32 7.57 12.44
N VAL A 142 1.29 7.84 11.65
CA VAL A 142 -0.08 7.97 12.16
C VAL A 142 -1.03 7.18 11.27
N ASP A 143 -2.05 6.61 11.90
CA ASP A 143 -3.18 6.04 11.19
C ASP A 143 -4.49 6.35 11.93
N ALA A 144 -5.55 6.61 11.17
CA ALA A 144 -6.89 6.90 11.71
C ALA A 144 -7.63 5.61 12.14
N SER A 145 -7.18 4.45 11.67
CA SER A 145 -7.71 3.16 12.06
C SER A 145 -6.94 2.62 13.27
N TRP A 146 -7.60 2.56 14.42
CA TRP A 146 -7.01 1.97 15.63
C TRP A 146 -6.46 0.54 15.45
N PRO A 147 -7.10 -0.41 14.71
CA PRO A 147 -6.53 -1.74 14.52
C PRO A 147 -5.30 -1.71 13.60
N LEU A 148 -5.31 -0.89 12.54
CA LEU A 148 -4.15 -0.75 11.66
C LEU A 148 -2.97 -0.14 12.41
N ARG A 149 -3.20 0.92 13.19
CA ARG A 149 -2.20 1.51 14.08
C ARG A 149 -1.58 0.47 15.01
N TRP A 150 -2.39 -0.38 15.63
CA TRP A 150 -1.89 -1.40 16.55
C TRP A 150 -1.05 -2.46 15.83
N LEU A 151 -1.52 -2.95 14.68
CA LEU A 151 -0.76 -3.89 13.84
C LEU A 151 0.53 -3.28 13.31
N ALA A 152 0.53 -2.01 12.92
CA ALA A 152 1.71 -1.29 12.49
C ALA A 152 2.73 -1.17 13.64
N ALA A 153 2.29 -0.89 14.86
CA ALA A 153 3.17 -0.80 16.04
C ALA A 153 3.84 -2.15 16.35
N LEU A 154 3.12 -3.26 16.19
CA LEU A 154 3.71 -4.60 16.29
C LEU A 154 4.71 -4.90 15.17
N ARG A 155 4.40 -4.50 13.94
CA ARG A 155 5.24 -4.74 12.76
C ARG A 155 6.47 -3.82 12.71
N CYS A 156 6.40 -2.67 13.35
CA CYS A 156 7.41 -1.61 13.34
C CYS A 156 7.70 -1.12 14.77
N PRO A 157 8.25 -1.96 15.67
CA PRO A 157 8.48 -1.60 17.07
C PRO A 157 9.53 -0.50 17.26
N TRP A 158 10.30 -0.20 16.21
CA TRP A 158 11.30 0.86 16.15
C TRP A 158 10.72 2.22 15.72
N ALA A 159 9.43 2.29 15.38
CA ALA A 159 8.74 3.52 15.00
C ALA A 159 7.78 3.97 16.13
N ARG A 160 7.58 5.29 16.24
CA ARG A 160 6.54 5.86 17.10
C ARG A 160 5.26 6.02 16.28
N ILE A 161 4.19 5.32 16.67
CA ILE A 161 2.95 5.28 15.90
C ILE A 161 1.76 5.71 16.75
N TRP A 162 1.06 6.75 16.29
CA TRP A 162 -0.13 7.29 16.94
C TRP A 162 -1.40 6.91 16.20
N HIS A 163 -2.49 6.83 16.96
CA HIS A 163 -3.83 6.83 16.39
C HIS A 163 -4.27 8.29 16.26
N GLY A 164 -4.65 8.73 15.07
CA GLY A 164 -5.03 10.12 14.84
C GLY A 164 -5.22 10.46 13.37
N ASP A 165 -5.56 11.72 13.14
CA ASP A 165 -5.74 12.27 11.80
C ASP A 165 -4.46 12.98 11.33
N ILE A 166 -3.95 12.57 10.16
CA ILE A 166 -2.79 13.17 9.47
C ILE A 166 -2.91 14.69 9.32
N TRP A 167 -4.13 15.20 9.21
CA TRP A 167 -4.41 16.61 8.93
C TRP A 167 -4.35 17.49 10.18
N THR A 168 -4.64 16.91 11.35
CA THR A 168 -4.66 17.64 12.63
C THR A 168 -3.32 17.62 13.34
N LEU A 169 -2.50 16.58 13.10
CA LEU A 169 -1.16 16.50 13.64
C LEU A 169 -0.22 17.54 13.00
N SER A 170 0.67 18.10 13.82
CA SER A 170 1.67 19.08 13.39
C SER A 170 2.84 18.40 12.69
N TRP A 171 3.24 18.93 11.53
CA TRP A 171 4.41 18.45 10.78
C TRP A 171 5.69 19.20 11.11
N ARG A 172 5.62 20.24 11.96
CA ARG A 172 6.71 21.20 12.24
C ARG A 172 8.04 20.58 12.70
N GLN A 173 7.98 19.44 13.37
CA GLN A 173 9.17 18.76 13.89
C GLN A 173 9.83 17.81 12.89
N CYS A 174 9.16 17.50 11.79
CA CYS A 174 9.63 16.51 10.82
C CYS A 174 10.67 17.12 9.87
N ASP A 175 11.69 16.34 9.52
CA ASP A 175 12.62 16.64 8.44
C ASP A 175 12.11 16.12 7.09
N MET A 176 11.24 15.11 7.12
CA MET A 176 10.58 14.57 5.96
C MET A 176 9.18 14.08 6.31
N VAL A 177 8.20 14.41 5.47
CA VAL A 177 6.86 13.81 5.48
C VAL A 177 6.72 13.00 4.20
N TYR A 178 6.49 11.70 4.38
CA TYR A 178 6.16 10.76 3.32
C TYR A 178 4.64 10.63 3.20
N PHE A 179 4.14 10.70 1.97
CA PHE A 179 2.71 10.82 1.68
C PHE A 179 2.31 9.93 0.50
N PHE A 180 1.67 8.80 0.80
CA PHE A 180 1.11 7.91 -0.23
C PHE A 180 -0.41 7.81 -0.06
N GLN A 181 -1.10 8.81 -0.60
CA GLN A 181 -2.56 8.99 -0.46
C GLN A 181 -3.21 9.06 -1.84
N ARG A 182 -4.33 9.79 -1.97
CA ARG A 182 -5.05 10.02 -3.22
C ARG A 182 -4.61 11.33 -3.89
N PRO A 183 -4.76 11.46 -5.22
CA PRO A 183 -4.41 12.69 -5.94
C PRO A 183 -5.22 13.90 -5.46
N GLU A 184 -6.48 13.71 -5.05
CA GLU A 184 -7.34 14.80 -4.54
C GLU A 184 -6.82 15.40 -3.22
N SER A 185 -6.03 14.64 -2.46
CA SER A 185 -5.45 15.09 -1.19
C SER A 185 -4.14 15.86 -1.37
N MET A 186 -3.51 15.79 -2.56
CA MET A 186 -2.19 16.38 -2.80
C MET A 186 -2.14 17.90 -2.66
N PRO A 187 -3.13 18.69 -3.14
CA PRO A 187 -3.13 20.15 -2.94
C PRO A 187 -3.13 20.53 -1.45
N ARG A 188 -3.96 19.86 -0.64
CA ARG A 188 -4.04 20.08 0.80
C ARG A 188 -2.74 19.68 1.51
N ALA A 189 -2.13 18.57 1.11
CA ALA A 189 -0.86 18.11 1.65
C ALA A 189 0.28 19.08 1.32
N ALA A 190 0.35 19.57 0.09
CA ALA A 190 1.32 20.58 -0.32
C ALA A 190 1.16 21.86 0.49
N GLN A 191 -0.05 22.40 0.60
CA GLN A 191 -0.33 23.61 1.39
C GLN A 191 0.10 23.43 2.85
N LYS A 192 -0.33 22.34 3.50
CA LYS A 192 0.08 22.05 4.88
C LYS A 192 1.60 21.91 5.03
N ALA A 193 2.27 21.31 4.06
CA ALA A 193 3.72 21.21 4.05
C ALA A 193 4.38 22.60 3.98
N PHE A 194 3.89 23.52 3.15
CA PHE A 194 4.39 24.91 3.12
C PHE A 194 4.19 25.64 4.44
N ASP A 195 3.03 25.45 5.08
CA ASP A 195 2.67 26.17 6.30
C ASP A 195 3.38 25.65 7.56
N GLU A 196 3.73 24.37 7.57
CA GLU A 196 4.22 23.70 8.78
C GLU A 196 5.65 23.18 8.67
N LEU A 197 6.13 22.73 7.51
CA LEU A 197 7.48 22.19 7.42
C LEU A 197 8.51 23.31 7.55
N LYS A 198 9.60 22.99 8.26
CA LYS A 198 10.75 23.89 8.36
C LYS A 198 11.48 24.01 7.02
N PRO A 199 12.15 25.14 6.74
CA PRO A 199 12.97 25.29 5.55
C PRO A 199 13.98 24.13 5.41
N GLY A 200 14.04 23.54 4.22
CA GLY A 200 14.91 22.40 3.91
C GLY A 200 14.36 21.02 4.31
N ALA A 201 13.16 20.94 4.90
CA ALA A 201 12.45 19.67 5.06
C ALA A 201 11.78 19.24 3.75
N TRP A 202 11.51 17.95 3.64
CA TRP A 202 10.99 17.33 2.42
C TRP A 202 9.54 16.89 2.57
N LEU A 203 8.69 17.24 1.60
CA LEU A 203 7.46 16.49 1.34
C LEU A 203 7.75 15.51 0.20
N VAL A 204 7.57 14.22 0.44
CA VAL A 204 7.77 13.17 -0.55
C VAL A 204 6.46 12.44 -0.78
N SER A 205 6.00 12.40 -2.02
CA SER A 205 4.85 11.59 -2.40
C SER A 205 5.23 10.40 -3.28
N LEU A 206 4.43 9.35 -3.20
CA LEU A 206 4.52 8.18 -4.08
C LEU A 206 3.32 8.15 -5.03
N GLU A 207 3.56 7.88 -6.32
CA GLU A 207 2.59 7.79 -7.44
C GLU A 207 1.83 9.09 -7.80
N PHE A 208 1.53 9.97 -6.83
CA PHE A 208 0.74 11.18 -7.07
C PHE A 208 1.53 12.46 -6.87
N GLU A 209 1.51 13.32 -7.89
CA GLU A 209 2.16 14.62 -7.89
C GLU A 209 1.24 15.70 -7.31
N ALA A 210 1.81 16.64 -6.55
CA ALA A 210 1.15 17.88 -6.20
C ALA A 210 1.23 18.86 -7.38
N ARG A 211 0.25 18.81 -8.27
CA ARG A 211 0.25 19.56 -9.55
C ARG A 211 0.32 21.07 -9.42
N ASP A 212 -0.03 21.60 -8.25
CA ASP A 212 0.00 23.04 -7.97
C ASP A 212 1.41 23.55 -7.64
N ILE A 213 2.41 22.66 -7.55
CA ILE A 213 3.80 23.00 -7.29
C ILE A 213 4.78 22.29 -8.21
N VAL A 214 5.93 22.92 -8.45
CA VAL A 214 7.01 22.33 -9.24
C VAL A 214 7.85 21.41 -8.32
N PRO A 215 7.98 20.10 -8.64
CA PRO A 215 8.76 19.19 -7.82
C PRO A 215 10.26 19.50 -7.93
N VAL A 216 10.96 19.45 -6.79
CA VAL A 216 12.42 19.59 -6.74
C VAL A 216 13.12 18.41 -7.44
N ALA A 217 12.52 17.22 -7.35
CA ALA A 217 13.00 16.02 -8.01
C ALA A 217 11.86 15.04 -8.24
N VAL A 218 11.96 14.27 -9.33
CA VAL A 218 11.09 13.13 -9.64
C VAL A 218 11.97 11.89 -9.79
N ILE A 219 11.54 10.77 -9.22
CA ILE A 219 12.25 9.49 -9.30
C ILE A 219 11.31 8.46 -9.89
N GLU A 220 11.72 7.84 -10.99
CA GLU A 220 10.99 6.72 -11.58
C GLU A 220 11.33 5.41 -10.86
N GLY A 221 10.28 4.77 -10.32
CA GLY A 221 10.36 3.42 -9.75
C GLY A 221 10.49 2.36 -10.84
N LYS A 222 11.36 1.37 -10.62
CA LYS A 222 11.51 0.22 -11.55
C LYS A 222 10.33 -0.76 -11.50
N ASP A 223 9.55 -0.73 -10.42
CA ASP A 223 8.43 -1.65 -10.18
C ASP A 223 7.10 -0.94 -10.46
N SER A 224 6.79 -0.69 -11.73
CA SER A 224 5.41 -0.54 -12.18
C SER A 224 4.75 -1.93 -12.27
N ARG A 225 4.83 -2.74 -11.20
CA ARG A 225 4.20 -4.08 -11.13
C ARG A 225 2.70 -3.95 -11.13
#